data_AF-A0A847AHU0-F1
#
_entry.id   AF-A0A847AHU0-F1
#
_cell.length_a   1.000
_cell.length_b   1.000
_cell.length_c   1.000
_cell.angle_alpha   90.00
_cell.angle_beta   90.00
_cell.angle_gamma   90.00
#
_symmetry.space_group_name_H-M   'P 1'
#
loop_
_entity.id
_entity.type
_entity.pdbx_description
1 polymer ?
#
loop_
_entity_poly.entity_id
_entity_poly.type
_entity_poly.pdbx_seq_one_letter_code
_entity_poly.pdbx_strand_id
1 'polypeptide(L)'
;MTIAVTHKKLKLDQMDTTLSGLRLTRPGEIEKMCRRLNQSGQLNPVIVRPVETGYQILDGFKRYYSAQQLGWEYLDAGIVDVPLADGKAMMLSYNRGGRSLLDYDEALVVFSLKKDHLLDQTSISRLTGYSRSWVCRRLALVEKLDTVVQDSLRMGVITNSHARAIVRLPRGNQDEMTRCITENHLTSRDTLLLVDKFLDSPHRKDQQYILSHPVEVIEKSITTGEIYDIRLGHYGNRLLKSIELLYLQQNIFIALCTGHMSSRLSDTETEILDGRMEKLKKGTLSVGSIINQKAWKDER
;
A
#
# COMPACT_ATOMS: atom_id res chain seq x y z
N MET A 1 10.63 -9.59 -30.39
CA MET A 1 11.63 -8.88 -31.22
C MET A 1 12.82 -8.57 -30.34
N THR A 2 14.00 -9.09 -30.68
CA THR A 2 15.24 -8.72 -30.00
C THR A 2 15.61 -7.34 -30.47
N ILE A 3 15.33 -6.33 -29.67
CA ILE A 3 15.68 -4.95 -29.97
C ILE A 3 17.21 -4.85 -29.86
N ALA A 4 17.89 -4.46 -30.93
CA ALA A 4 19.32 -4.24 -30.91
C ALA A 4 19.65 -3.03 -30.03
N VAL A 5 20.55 -3.20 -29.06
CA VAL A 5 21.02 -2.11 -28.20
C VAL A 5 22.43 -1.73 -28.64
N THR A 6 22.61 -0.48 -29.05
CA THR A 6 23.94 0.05 -29.41
C THR A 6 24.52 0.83 -28.24
N HIS A 7 25.73 0.48 -27.79
CA HIS A 7 26.37 1.16 -26.68
C HIS A 7 27.26 2.32 -27.16
N LYS A 8 27.10 3.50 -26.56
CA LYS A 8 27.87 4.70 -26.89
C LYS A 8 28.03 5.60 -25.66
N LYS A 9 29.17 6.31 -25.55
CA LYS A 9 29.31 7.43 -24.61
C LYS A 9 28.66 8.68 -25.20
N LEU A 10 27.73 9.27 -24.45
CA LEU A 10 26.99 10.44 -24.86
C LEU A 10 27.25 11.58 -23.87
N LYS A 11 27.31 12.80 -24.40
CA LYS A 11 27.37 14.00 -23.56
C LYS A 11 26.02 14.25 -22.89
N LEU A 12 26.03 14.87 -21.70
CA LEU A 12 24.80 15.17 -20.97
C LEU A 12 23.91 16.21 -21.69
N ASP A 13 24.51 17.12 -22.47
CA ASP A 13 23.80 18.14 -23.27
C ASP A 13 22.97 17.55 -24.42
N GLN A 14 23.35 16.37 -24.90
CA GLN A 14 22.63 15.63 -25.95
C GLN A 14 21.45 14.84 -25.39
N MET A 15 21.26 14.77 -24.07
CA MET A 15 20.23 13.96 -23.45
C MET A 15 19.00 14.77 -23.06
N ASP A 16 17.86 14.44 -23.66
CA ASP A 16 16.55 14.98 -23.34
C ASP A 16 15.91 14.25 -22.15
N THR A 17 15.40 15.04 -21.19
CA THR A 17 14.75 14.57 -19.95
C THR A 17 13.24 14.82 -19.93
N THR A 18 12.59 15.13 -21.05
CA THR A 18 11.13 15.36 -21.14
C THR A 18 10.27 14.26 -20.49
N LEU A 19 10.71 13.00 -20.52
CA LEU A 19 10.00 11.88 -19.87
C LEU A 19 10.23 11.76 -18.35
N SER A 20 11.07 12.61 -17.75
CA SER A 20 11.32 12.62 -16.31
C SER A 20 10.06 12.88 -15.48
N GLY A 21 9.08 13.60 -16.03
CA GLY A 21 7.78 13.86 -15.39
C GLY A 21 6.92 12.61 -15.15
N LEU A 22 7.26 11.48 -15.79
CA LEU A 22 6.61 10.19 -15.54
C LEU A 22 7.21 9.47 -14.32
N ARG A 23 8.16 10.09 -13.61
CA ARG A 23 8.88 9.49 -12.48
C ARG A 23 8.97 10.44 -11.29
N LEU A 24 8.47 10.00 -10.14
CA LEU A 24 8.64 10.68 -8.86
C LEU A 24 10.05 10.43 -8.32
N THR A 25 10.99 11.30 -8.71
CA THR A 25 12.38 11.24 -8.22
C THR A 25 12.53 12.05 -6.94
N ARG A 26 12.88 11.38 -5.84
CA ARG A 26 13.12 12.03 -4.54
C ARG A 26 14.58 12.49 -4.41
N PRO A 27 14.87 13.67 -3.81
CA PRO A 27 16.23 14.16 -3.64
C PRO A 27 17.19 13.16 -2.96
N GLY A 28 16.75 12.50 -1.88
CA GLY A 28 17.58 11.51 -1.19
C GLY A 28 17.93 10.27 -2.02
N GLU A 29 17.18 9.97 -3.09
CA GLU A 29 17.53 8.90 -4.03
C GLU A 29 18.62 9.32 -5.01
N ILE A 30 18.69 10.62 -5.35
CA ILE A 30 19.76 11.20 -6.16
C ILE A 30 21.05 11.21 -5.34
N GLU A 31 21.03 11.68 -4.09
CA GLU A 31 22.22 11.67 -3.22
C GLU A 31 22.82 10.27 -3.04
N LYS A 32 21.96 9.27 -2.82
CA LYS A 32 22.39 7.86 -2.76
C LYS A 32 23.03 7.41 -4.07
N MET A 33 22.52 7.86 -5.21
CA MET A 33 23.08 7.54 -6.52
C MET A 33 24.40 8.27 -6.76
N CYS A 34 24.55 9.54 -6.37
CA CYS A 34 25.82 10.28 -6.39
C CYS A 34 26.91 9.53 -5.62
N ARG A 35 26.59 9.06 -4.39
CA ARG A 35 27.55 8.25 -3.60
C ARG A 35 28.01 6.99 -4.33
N ARG A 36 27.09 6.28 -4.98
CA ARG A 36 27.43 5.08 -5.78
C ARG A 36 28.28 5.41 -7.00
N LEU A 37 27.93 6.45 -7.73
CA LEU A 37 28.69 6.89 -8.92
C LEU A 37 30.11 7.31 -8.55
N ASN A 38 30.30 8.01 -7.43
CA ASN A 38 31.64 8.36 -6.94
C ASN A 38 32.48 7.14 -6.52
N GLN A 39 31.85 6.14 -5.91
CA GLN A 39 32.56 4.96 -5.41
C GLN A 39 32.93 3.95 -6.51
N SER A 40 32.05 3.74 -7.47
CA SER A 40 32.17 2.62 -8.43
C SER A 40 32.05 3.04 -9.89
N GLY A 41 31.95 4.33 -10.16
CA GLY A 41 31.68 4.84 -11.50
C GLY A 41 30.29 4.43 -12.01
N GLN A 42 30.11 4.50 -13.32
CA GLN A 42 28.88 4.05 -13.98
C GLN A 42 28.94 2.56 -14.29
N LEU A 43 28.30 1.74 -13.46
CA LEU A 43 28.23 0.29 -13.69
C LEU A 43 27.25 -0.11 -14.80
N ASN A 44 26.14 0.63 -14.93
CA ASN A 44 25.09 0.33 -15.90
C ASN A 44 24.88 1.54 -16.84
N PRO A 45 24.65 1.32 -18.15
CA PRO A 45 24.40 2.38 -19.11
C PRO A 45 22.98 2.95 -18.98
N VAL A 46 22.80 4.26 -19.18
CA VAL A 46 21.44 4.84 -19.28
C VAL A 46 20.78 4.34 -20.56
N ILE A 47 19.45 4.21 -20.58
CA ILE A 47 18.75 3.75 -21.79
C ILE A 47 18.11 4.96 -22.44
N VAL A 48 18.40 5.14 -23.73
CA VAL A 48 17.94 6.30 -24.50
C VAL A 48 17.38 5.86 -25.85
N ARG A 49 16.52 6.70 -26.44
CA ARG A 49 16.09 6.59 -27.84
C ARG A 49 16.57 7.79 -28.65
N PRO A 50 16.93 7.62 -29.93
CA PRO A 50 17.20 8.75 -30.81
C PRO A 50 15.92 9.58 -31.03
N VAL A 51 16.11 10.90 -31.13
CA VAL A 51 15.09 11.88 -31.55
C VAL A 51 15.74 12.85 -32.54
N GLU A 52 14.97 13.77 -33.14
CA GLU A 52 15.50 14.71 -34.16
C GLU A 52 16.77 15.43 -33.69
N THR A 53 16.79 15.85 -32.42
CA THR A 53 17.94 16.50 -31.79
C THR A 53 18.35 15.77 -30.52
N GLY A 54 19.37 14.91 -30.62
CA GLY A 54 19.96 14.21 -29.48
C GLY A 54 19.25 12.90 -29.14
N TYR A 55 19.13 12.63 -27.83
CA TYR A 55 18.69 11.35 -27.30
C TYR A 55 17.74 11.53 -26.12
N GLN A 56 16.53 11.00 -26.21
CA GLN A 56 15.58 11.05 -25.10
C GLN A 56 15.80 9.90 -24.13
N ILE A 57 15.92 10.20 -22.83
CA ILE A 57 16.13 9.20 -21.79
C ILE A 57 14.83 8.41 -21.54
N LEU A 58 14.93 7.08 -21.59
CA LEU A 58 13.88 6.13 -21.23
C LEU A 58 14.08 5.59 -19.80
N ASP A 59 15.31 5.25 -19.42
CA ASP A 59 15.67 4.87 -18.06
C ASP A 59 17.04 5.39 -17.64
N GLY A 60 17.23 5.58 -16.34
CA GLY A 60 18.47 6.08 -15.77
C GLY A 60 18.41 7.55 -15.36
N PHE A 61 17.23 8.15 -15.21
CA PHE A 61 17.07 9.54 -14.75
C PHE A 61 17.86 9.85 -13.47
N LYS A 62 17.83 8.96 -12.47
CA LYS A 62 18.62 9.12 -11.23
C LYS A 62 20.12 9.25 -11.54
N ARG A 63 20.64 8.46 -12.50
CA ARG A 63 22.04 8.50 -12.93
C ARG A 63 22.35 9.78 -13.69
N TYR A 64 21.45 10.21 -14.58
CA TYR A 64 21.57 11.49 -15.28
C TYR A 64 21.70 12.67 -14.31
N TYR A 65 20.73 12.84 -13.39
CA TYR A 65 20.77 13.94 -12.42
C TYR A 65 21.96 13.84 -11.46
N SER A 66 22.36 12.63 -11.08
CA SER A 66 23.54 12.44 -10.22
C SER A 66 24.83 12.81 -10.94
N ALA A 67 24.97 12.42 -12.21
CA ALA A 67 26.12 12.77 -13.04
C ALA A 67 26.19 14.28 -13.26
N GLN A 68 25.04 14.94 -13.49
CA GLN A 68 24.95 16.39 -13.55
C GLN A 68 25.41 17.05 -12.23
N GLN A 69 24.94 16.55 -11.08
CA GLN A 69 25.34 17.07 -9.76
C GLN A 69 26.83 16.84 -9.46
N LEU A 70 27.42 15.76 -10.00
CA LEU A 70 28.84 15.44 -9.87
C LEU A 70 29.73 16.15 -10.91
N GLY A 71 29.14 16.93 -11.83
CA GLY A 71 29.90 17.63 -12.87
C GLY A 71 30.48 16.70 -13.95
N TRP A 72 29.88 15.54 -14.18
CA TRP A 72 30.30 14.64 -15.25
C TRP A 72 29.87 15.18 -16.61
N GLU A 73 30.75 15.06 -17.61
CA GLU A 73 30.45 15.49 -18.99
C GLU A 73 29.77 14.40 -19.84
N TYR A 74 30.00 13.12 -19.51
CA TYR A 74 29.55 11.98 -20.30
C TYR A 74 28.91 10.89 -19.45
N LEU A 75 27.99 10.15 -20.06
CA LEU A 75 27.44 8.90 -19.54
C LEU A 75 27.49 7.81 -20.63
N ASP A 76 27.76 6.59 -20.21
CA ASP A 76 27.56 5.40 -21.03
C ASP A 76 26.05 5.21 -21.27
N ALA A 77 25.66 5.04 -22.53
CA ALA A 77 24.27 4.91 -22.93
C ALA A 77 24.06 3.69 -23.83
N GLY A 78 22.95 2.97 -23.60
CA GLY A 78 22.39 2.00 -24.52
C GLY A 78 21.31 2.68 -25.35
N ILE A 79 21.56 2.78 -26.65
CA ILE A 79 20.67 3.41 -27.62
C ILE A 79 19.73 2.34 -28.16
N VAL A 80 18.44 2.65 -28.10
CA VAL A 80 17.35 1.81 -28.57
C VAL A 80 16.48 2.62 -29.52
N ASP A 81 16.50 2.26 -30.80
CA ASP A 81 15.71 2.94 -31.82
C ASP A 81 14.30 2.38 -31.89
N VAL A 82 13.38 3.07 -31.21
CA VAL A 82 11.97 2.69 -31.11
C VAL A 82 11.07 3.93 -31.11
N PRO A 83 9.82 3.80 -31.59
CA PRO A 83 8.79 4.82 -31.44
C PRO A 83 8.56 5.23 -29.97
N LEU A 84 8.05 6.44 -29.74
CA LEU A 84 7.80 6.95 -28.37
C LEU A 84 6.89 6.04 -27.53
N ALA A 85 5.85 5.46 -28.15
CA ALA A 85 4.92 4.56 -27.45
C ALA A 85 5.64 3.29 -26.95
N ASP A 86 6.46 2.68 -27.81
CA ASP A 86 7.29 1.53 -27.45
C ASP A 86 8.33 1.93 -26.39
N GLY A 87 8.96 3.10 -26.52
CA GLY A 87 9.89 3.64 -25.54
C GLY A 87 9.27 3.79 -24.15
N LYS A 88 8.05 4.36 -24.06
CA LYS A 88 7.26 4.44 -22.82
C LYS A 88 6.96 3.06 -22.24
N ALA A 89 6.59 2.09 -23.08
CA ALA A 89 6.37 0.71 -22.62
C ALA A 89 7.67 0.05 -22.11
N MET A 90 8.81 0.34 -22.74
CA MET A 90 10.13 -0.12 -22.29
C MET A 90 10.51 0.46 -20.92
N MET A 91 10.08 1.67 -20.57
CA MET A 91 10.30 2.23 -19.22
C MET A 91 9.78 1.29 -18.12
N LEU A 92 8.61 0.67 -18.34
CA LEU A 92 8.04 -0.32 -17.42
C LEU A 92 8.86 -1.62 -17.43
N SER A 93 9.27 -2.09 -18.61
CA SER A 93 10.02 -3.33 -18.76
C SER A 93 11.39 -3.28 -18.08
N TYR A 94 12.17 -2.21 -18.28
CA TYR A 94 13.50 -2.05 -17.66
C TYR A 94 13.44 -1.99 -16.13
N ASN A 95 12.35 -1.49 -15.56
CA ASN A 95 12.20 -1.34 -14.11
C ASN A 95 11.49 -2.54 -13.44
N ARG A 96 11.00 -3.53 -14.22
CA ARG A 96 10.23 -4.69 -13.73
C ARG A 96 11.01 -5.55 -12.74
N GLY A 97 12.25 -5.94 -13.07
CA GLY A 97 13.07 -6.85 -12.25
C GLY A 97 13.55 -6.22 -10.94
N GLY A 98 13.75 -4.89 -10.93
CA GLY A 98 14.27 -4.16 -9.76
C GLY A 98 13.22 -3.46 -8.91
N ARG A 99 11.93 -3.46 -9.31
CA ARG A 99 10.85 -2.68 -8.67
C ARG A 99 11.25 -1.21 -8.39
N SER A 100 11.96 -0.62 -9.35
CA SER A 100 12.57 0.71 -9.21
C SER A 100 11.61 1.86 -9.50
N LEU A 101 10.45 1.55 -10.10
CA LEU A 101 9.32 2.46 -10.24
C LEU A 101 8.34 2.26 -9.08
N LEU A 102 7.79 3.38 -8.59
CA LEU A 102 6.66 3.36 -7.68
C LEU A 102 5.39 3.00 -8.46
N ASP A 103 4.39 2.42 -7.78
CA ASP A 103 3.09 2.10 -8.39
C ASP A 103 2.46 3.31 -9.12
N TYR A 104 2.66 4.51 -8.57
CA TYR A 104 2.19 5.74 -9.20
C TYR A 104 3.01 6.14 -10.44
N ASP A 105 4.33 5.90 -10.46
CA ASP A 105 5.14 6.15 -11.66
C ASP A 105 4.68 5.23 -12.81
N GLU A 106 4.46 3.95 -12.50
CA GLU A 106 3.89 2.99 -13.46
C GLU A 106 2.52 3.48 -13.97
N ALA A 107 1.70 4.04 -13.09
CA ALA A 107 0.41 4.62 -13.43
C ALA A 107 0.52 5.84 -14.36
N LEU A 108 1.48 6.73 -14.14
CA LEU A 108 1.74 7.87 -15.02
C LEU A 108 2.16 7.41 -16.41
N VAL A 109 3.05 6.41 -16.52
CA VAL A 109 3.46 5.85 -17.82
C VAL A 109 2.26 5.24 -18.54
N VAL A 110 1.48 4.40 -17.85
CA VAL A 110 0.27 3.77 -18.42
C VAL A 110 -0.76 4.83 -18.85
N PHE A 111 -0.96 5.87 -18.04
CA PHE A 111 -1.86 6.97 -18.37
C PHE A 111 -1.39 7.77 -19.57
N SER A 112 -0.08 8.01 -19.70
CA SER A 112 0.51 8.68 -20.87
C SER A 112 0.34 7.87 -22.16
N LEU A 113 0.36 6.53 -22.08
CA LEU A 113 0.07 5.66 -23.22
C LEU A 113 -1.39 5.76 -23.64
N LYS A 114 -2.31 5.85 -22.68
CA LYS A 114 -3.73 6.05 -22.94
C LYS A 114 -4.03 7.44 -23.53
N LYS A 115 -3.49 8.50 -22.92
CA LYS A 115 -3.82 9.89 -23.26
C LYS A 115 -3.11 10.35 -24.54
N ASP A 116 -1.81 10.13 -24.64
CA ASP A 116 -0.98 10.71 -25.71
C ASP A 116 -1.01 9.85 -26.98
N HIS A 117 -1.25 8.54 -26.84
CA HIS A 117 -1.25 7.60 -27.96
C HIS A 117 -2.62 6.94 -28.19
N LEU A 118 -3.66 7.39 -27.47
CA LEU A 118 -5.05 6.93 -27.61
C LEU A 118 -5.21 5.40 -27.52
N LEU A 119 -4.32 4.73 -26.79
CA LEU A 119 -4.35 3.28 -26.64
C LEU A 119 -5.42 2.86 -25.62
N ASP A 120 -6.20 1.84 -25.98
CA ASP A 120 -7.13 1.20 -25.06
C ASP A 120 -6.39 0.26 -24.08
N GLN A 121 -7.09 -0.19 -23.03
CA GLN A 121 -6.47 -1.06 -22.01
C GLN A 121 -5.92 -2.37 -22.60
N THR A 122 -6.55 -2.89 -23.66
CA THR A 122 -6.13 -4.12 -24.33
C THR A 122 -4.84 -3.91 -25.10
N SER A 123 -4.73 -2.81 -25.85
CA SER A 123 -3.52 -2.46 -26.59
C SER A 123 -2.36 -2.17 -25.64
N ILE A 124 -2.58 -1.45 -24.53
CA ILE A 124 -1.54 -1.21 -23.52
C ILE A 124 -1.09 -2.54 -22.88
N SER A 125 -2.02 -3.44 -22.59
CA SER A 125 -1.72 -4.78 -22.05
C SER A 125 -0.81 -5.57 -23.01
N ARG A 126 -1.15 -5.60 -24.31
CA ARG A 126 -0.34 -6.26 -25.34
C ARG A 126 1.04 -5.62 -25.50
N LEU A 127 1.10 -4.29 -25.51
CA LEU A 127 2.33 -3.52 -25.70
C LEU A 127 3.31 -3.70 -24.54
N THR A 128 2.80 -3.68 -23.30
CA THR A 128 3.63 -3.70 -22.09
C THR A 128 3.86 -5.13 -21.55
N GLY A 129 3.08 -6.10 -22.01
CA GLY A 129 3.07 -7.48 -21.52
C GLY A 129 2.47 -7.65 -20.12
N TYR A 130 1.86 -6.61 -19.54
CA TYR A 130 1.10 -6.72 -18.30
C TYR A 130 -0.34 -7.14 -18.57
N SER A 131 -1.01 -7.74 -17.59
CA SER A 131 -2.43 -8.11 -17.73
C SER A 131 -3.33 -6.86 -17.79
N ARG A 132 -4.47 -6.98 -18.49
CA ARG A 132 -5.49 -5.92 -18.55
C ARG A 132 -5.92 -5.45 -17.15
N SER A 133 -6.05 -6.37 -16.19
CA SER A 133 -6.39 -6.05 -14.80
C SER A 133 -5.30 -5.27 -14.07
N TRP A 134 -4.03 -5.47 -14.42
CA TRP A 134 -2.94 -4.64 -13.92
C TRP A 134 -3.01 -3.22 -14.50
N VAL A 135 -3.21 -3.10 -15.81
CA VAL A 135 -3.36 -1.81 -16.51
C VAL A 135 -4.52 -0.99 -15.93
N CYS A 136 -5.68 -1.63 -15.73
CA CYS A 136 -6.86 -0.98 -15.15
C CYS A 136 -6.60 -0.42 -13.73
N ARG A 137 -5.92 -1.19 -12.87
CA ARG A 137 -5.58 -0.74 -11.51
C ARG A 137 -4.59 0.43 -11.51
N ARG A 138 -3.64 0.45 -12.45
CA ARG A 138 -2.71 1.58 -12.61
C ARG A 138 -3.43 2.83 -13.09
N LEU A 139 -4.26 2.72 -14.14
CA LEU A 139 -5.09 3.84 -14.60
C LEU A 139 -5.97 4.43 -13.47
N ALA A 140 -6.54 3.57 -12.63
CA ALA A 140 -7.37 4.01 -11.51
C ALA A 140 -6.63 4.98 -10.56
N LEU A 141 -5.32 4.80 -10.33
CA LEU A 141 -4.56 5.69 -9.44
C LEU A 141 -4.47 7.13 -9.97
N VAL A 142 -4.45 7.33 -11.29
CA VAL A 142 -4.40 8.68 -11.89
C VAL A 142 -5.82 9.22 -12.12
N GLU A 143 -6.75 8.36 -12.54
CA GLU A 143 -8.08 8.76 -12.96
C GLU A 143 -9.09 8.87 -11.82
N LYS A 144 -8.95 8.09 -10.74
CA LYS A 144 -9.94 8.05 -9.65
C LYS A 144 -9.49 8.74 -8.38
N LEU A 145 -8.20 8.88 -8.13
CA LEU A 145 -7.72 9.64 -6.98
C LEU A 145 -8.01 11.13 -7.14
N ASP A 146 -8.49 11.75 -6.09
CA ASP A 146 -8.61 13.21 -5.99
C ASP A 146 -7.23 13.88 -6.07
N THR A 147 -7.17 15.11 -6.58
CA THR A 147 -5.93 15.88 -6.72
C THR A 147 -5.21 16.05 -5.39
N VAL A 148 -5.95 16.27 -4.29
CA VAL A 148 -5.35 16.43 -2.95
C VAL A 148 -4.62 15.15 -2.54
N VAL A 149 -5.22 13.98 -2.79
CA VAL A 149 -4.63 12.68 -2.45
C VAL A 149 -3.44 12.35 -3.36
N GLN A 150 -3.52 12.71 -4.64
CA GLN A 150 -2.38 12.60 -5.56
C GLN A 150 -1.20 13.44 -5.07
N ASP A 151 -1.44 14.66 -4.60
CA ASP A 151 -0.39 15.52 -4.08
C ASP A 151 0.19 14.98 -2.75
N SER A 152 -0.64 14.47 -1.84
CA SER A 152 -0.17 13.76 -0.64
C SER A 152 0.73 12.57 -0.99
N LEU A 153 0.40 11.82 -2.05
CA LEU A 153 1.22 10.70 -2.53
C LEU A 153 2.55 11.18 -3.12
N ARG A 154 2.54 12.25 -3.93
CA ARG A 154 3.75 12.83 -4.53
C ARG A 154 4.71 13.39 -3.46
N MET A 155 4.17 14.08 -2.46
CA MET A 155 4.92 14.59 -1.31
C MET A 155 5.42 13.47 -0.39
N GLY A 156 4.92 12.25 -0.54
CA GLY A 156 5.30 11.10 0.29
C GLY A 156 4.65 11.09 1.67
N VAL A 157 3.62 11.92 1.88
CA VAL A 157 2.79 11.93 3.10
C VAL A 157 2.05 10.60 3.23
N ILE A 158 1.57 10.06 2.11
CA ILE A 158 0.99 8.72 2.03
C ILE A 158 1.82 7.82 1.12
N THR A 159 1.74 6.51 1.35
CA THR A 159 2.45 5.51 0.54
C THR A 159 1.60 5.05 -0.65
N ASN A 160 2.24 4.39 -1.63
CA ASN A 160 1.52 3.73 -2.72
C ASN A 160 0.48 2.71 -2.23
N SER A 161 0.74 2.07 -1.09
CA SER A 161 -0.20 1.12 -0.50
C SER A 161 -1.43 1.82 0.09
N HIS A 162 -1.27 3.00 0.70
CA HIS A 162 -2.40 3.85 1.10
C HIS A 162 -3.23 4.27 -0.11
N ALA A 163 -2.57 4.78 -1.15
CA ALA A 163 -3.23 5.21 -2.38
C ALA A 163 -4.05 4.07 -3.04
N ARG A 164 -3.53 2.83 -3.03
CA ARG A 164 -4.25 1.64 -3.52
C ARG A 164 -5.49 1.29 -2.71
N ALA A 165 -5.53 1.60 -1.42
CA ALA A 165 -6.73 1.44 -0.62
C ALA A 165 -7.72 2.58 -0.91
N ILE A 166 -7.25 3.84 -0.82
CA ILE A 166 -8.08 5.05 -0.96
C ILE A 166 -8.76 5.14 -2.35
N VAL A 167 -8.09 4.69 -3.43
CA VAL A 167 -8.65 4.73 -4.80
C VAL A 167 -9.97 3.98 -4.98
N ARG A 168 -10.30 3.08 -4.05
CA ARG A 168 -11.56 2.34 -4.03
C ARG A 168 -12.74 3.19 -3.54
N LEU A 169 -12.47 4.25 -2.80
CA LEU A 169 -13.49 5.15 -2.28
C LEU A 169 -13.97 6.14 -3.36
N PRO A 170 -15.25 6.55 -3.32
CA PRO A 170 -15.72 7.71 -4.08
C PRO A 170 -14.90 8.96 -3.74
N ARG A 171 -14.63 9.81 -4.74
CA ARG A 171 -13.75 10.99 -4.59
C ARG A 171 -14.09 11.88 -3.38
N GLY A 172 -15.39 12.10 -3.12
CA GLY A 172 -15.84 12.92 -1.99
C GLY A 172 -15.42 12.42 -0.59
N ASN A 173 -15.05 11.14 -0.45
CA ASN A 173 -14.64 10.55 0.83
C ASN A 173 -13.12 10.37 0.94
N GLN A 174 -12.37 10.55 -0.16
CA GLN A 174 -10.95 10.23 -0.20
C GLN A 174 -10.10 11.19 0.65
N ASP A 175 -10.45 12.47 0.63
CA ASP A 175 -9.74 13.51 1.37
C ASP A 175 -9.92 13.35 2.90
N GLU A 176 -11.15 13.11 3.35
CA GLU A 176 -11.44 12.85 4.78
C GLU A 176 -10.74 11.57 5.28
N MET A 177 -10.78 10.49 4.48
CA MET A 177 -10.04 9.26 4.78
C MET A 177 -8.53 9.51 4.81
N THR A 178 -7.99 10.33 3.90
CA THR A 178 -6.56 10.66 3.86
C THR A 178 -6.13 11.41 5.12
N ARG A 179 -6.91 12.41 5.56
CA ARG A 179 -6.67 13.10 6.84
C ARG A 179 -6.66 12.14 8.02
N CYS A 180 -7.68 11.29 8.11
CA CYS A 180 -7.79 10.27 9.15
C CYS A 180 -6.55 9.37 9.21
N ILE A 181 -6.06 8.90 8.06
CA ILE A 181 -4.83 8.09 7.96
C ILE A 181 -3.61 8.86 8.44
N THR A 182 -3.48 10.12 8.05
CA THR A 182 -2.30 10.94 8.38
C THR A 182 -2.26 11.37 9.84
N GLU A 183 -3.40 11.76 10.41
CA GLU A 183 -3.52 12.23 11.80
C GLU A 183 -3.30 11.09 12.81
N ASN A 184 -3.75 9.89 12.46
CA ASN A 184 -3.64 8.71 13.32
C ASN A 184 -2.42 7.82 12.96
N HIS A 185 -1.57 8.26 12.03
CA HIS A 185 -0.37 7.54 11.58
C HIS A 185 -0.62 6.06 11.20
N LEU A 186 -1.75 5.80 10.53
CA LEU A 186 -2.20 4.44 10.25
C LEU A 186 -1.25 3.72 9.27
N THR A 187 -1.05 2.42 9.48
CA THR A 187 -0.27 1.62 8.54
C THR A 187 -1.08 1.33 7.26
N SER A 188 -0.40 0.82 6.24
CA SER A 188 -1.08 0.47 4.99
C SER A 188 -2.04 -0.70 5.10
N ARG A 189 -1.79 -1.58 6.08
CA ARG A 189 -2.70 -2.68 6.40
C ARG A 189 -3.96 -2.16 7.09
N ASP A 190 -3.77 -1.27 8.06
CA ASP A 190 -4.86 -0.64 8.81
C ASP A 190 -5.74 0.21 7.88
N THR A 191 -5.12 0.94 6.97
CA THR A 191 -5.81 1.72 5.95
C THR A 191 -6.70 0.83 5.07
N LEU A 192 -6.18 -0.31 4.61
CA LEU A 192 -6.96 -1.23 3.76
C LEU A 192 -8.20 -1.72 4.49
N LEU A 193 -8.01 -2.17 5.74
CA LEU A 193 -9.06 -2.63 6.62
C LEU A 193 -10.11 -1.54 6.90
N LEU A 194 -9.66 -0.32 7.19
CA LEU A 194 -10.53 0.81 7.47
C LEU A 194 -11.37 1.17 6.22
N VAL A 195 -10.76 1.15 5.04
CA VAL A 195 -11.46 1.36 3.76
C VAL A 195 -12.46 0.23 3.48
N ASP A 196 -12.12 -1.03 3.77
CA ASP A 196 -13.06 -2.16 3.63
C ASP A 196 -14.27 -1.96 4.53
N LYS A 197 -14.06 -1.63 5.82
CA LYS A 197 -15.15 -1.34 6.75
C LYS A 197 -15.99 -0.14 6.33
N PHE A 198 -15.36 0.90 5.80
CA PHE A 198 -16.05 2.08 5.29
C PHE A 198 -16.98 1.74 4.11
N LEU A 199 -16.50 0.88 3.19
CA LEU A 199 -17.27 0.44 2.03
C LEU A 199 -18.39 -0.54 2.39
N ASP A 200 -18.18 -1.38 3.41
CA ASP A 200 -19.19 -2.34 3.92
C ASP A 200 -20.30 -1.65 4.73
N SER A 201 -20.08 -0.40 5.18
CA SER A 201 -21.02 0.34 6.02
C SER A 201 -22.13 1.00 5.18
N PRO A 202 -23.40 0.61 5.37
CA PRO A 202 -24.51 1.10 4.54
C PRO A 202 -24.98 2.50 4.91
N HIS A 203 -24.71 2.98 6.13
CA HIS A 203 -25.19 4.26 6.64
C HIS A 203 -24.08 5.28 6.86
N ARG A 204 -24.38 6.55 6.57
CA ARG A 204 -23.45 7.68 6.76
C ARG A 204 -23.00 7.85 8.23
N LYS A 205 -23.85 7.49 9.20
CA LYS A 205 -23.49 7.54 10.63
C LYS A 205 -22.37 6.56 10.97
N ASP A 206 -22.41 5.36 10.42
CA ASP A 206 -21.40 4.32 10.63
C ASP A 206 -20.08 4.73 9.97
N GLN A 207 -20.15 5.31 8.78
CA GLN A 207 -18.99 5.89 8.09
C GLN A 207 -18.33 7.02 8.91
N GLN A 208 -19.13 7.90 9.53
CA GLN A 208 -18.60 8.96 10.40
C GLN A 208 -17.96 8.39 11.68
N TYR A 209 -18.54 7.33 12.25
CA TYR A 209 -17.96 6.64 13.40
C TYR A 209 -16.60 6.04 13.06
N ILE A 210 -16.47 5.40 11.89
CA ILE A 210 -15.21 4.85 11.39
C ILE A 210 -14.13 5.92 11.26
N LEU A 211 -14.47 7.09 10.73
CA LEU A 211 -13.53 8.20 10.53
C LEU A 211 -13.15 8.91 11.84
N SER A 212 -14.06 8.95 12.82
CA SER A 212 -13.80 9.58 14.12
C SER A 212 -13.11 8.66 15.13
N HIS A 213 -13.27 7.35 15.02
CA HIS A 213 -12.70 6.35 15.94
C HIS A 213 -11.92 5.25 15.17
N PRO A 214 -10.96 5.61 14.31
CA PRO A 214 -10.30 4.64 13.42
C PRO A 214 -9.51 3.58 14.19
N VAL A 215 -8.80 3.96 15.26
CA VAL A 215 -7.99 3.05 16.08
C VAL A 215 -8.87 1.99 16.75
N GLU A 216 -10.00 2.38 17.33
CA GLU A 216 -10.94 1.44 17.98
C GLU A 216 -11.53 0.45 16.97
N VAL A 217 -11.89 0.91 15.77
CA VAL A 217 -12.39 0.04 14.69
C VAL A 217 -11.31 -0.96 14.26
N ILE A 218 -10.06 -0.51 14.16
CA ILE A 218 -8.92 -1.36 13.83
C ILE A 218 -8.69 -2.40 14.93
N GLU A 219 -8.60 -2.00 16.19
CA GLU A 219 -8.38 -2.91 17.33
C GLU A 219 -9.45 -3.99 17.41
N LYS A 220 -10.74 -3.63 17.33
CA LYS A 220 -11.86 -4.59 17.32
C LYS A 220 -11.72 -5.61 16.19
N SER A 221 -11.22 -5.18 15.03
CA SER A 221 -11.02 -6.08 13.90
C SER A 221 -9.75 -6.95 14.02
N ILE A 222 -8.68 -6.45 14.66
CA ILE A 222 -7.46 -7.22 14.96
C ILE A 222 -7.73 -8.29 16.01
N THR A 223 -8.60 -8.01 17.00
CA THR A 223 -9.12 -9.04 17.91
C THR A 223 -9.78 -10.20 17.15
N THR A 224 -10.20 -9.98 15.89
CA THR A 224 -10.78 -11.02 15.04
C THR A 224 -9.74 -11.77 14.18
N GLY A 225 -8.47 -11.35 14.21
CA GLY A 225 -7.33 -11.92 13.46
C GLY A 225 -7.06 -13.40 13.76
N GLU A 226 -6.53 -14.13 12.79
CA GLU A 226 -6.41 -15.59 12.78
C GLU A 226 -5.49 -16.12 13.89
N ILE A 227 -6.06 -16.33 15.07
CA ILE A 227 -5.51 -17.22 16.09
C ILE A 227 -5.39 -18.61 15.45
N TYR A 228 -4.17 -18.98 15.08
CA TYR A 228 -3.87 -20.17 14.28
C TYR A 228 -2.49 -20.75 14.62
N ASP A 229 -2.45 -22.04 14.95
CA ASP A 229 -1.25 -22.84 15.19
C ASP A 229 -1.18 -24.00 14.17
N ILE A 230 -0.05 -24.12 13.48
CA ILE A 230 0.21 -25.10 12.42
C ILE A 230 0.16 -26.55 12.95
N ARG A 231 0.39 -26.75 14.25
CA ARG A 231 0.36 -28.07 14.90
C ARG A 231 -1.05 -28.55 15.21
N LEU A 232 -2.07 -27.69 15.10
CA LEU A 232 -3.46 -28.01 15.42
C LEU A 232 -4.26 -28.31 14.16
N GLY A 233 -5.14 -29.31 14.23
CA GLY A 233 -6.15 -29.55 13.20
C GLY A 233 -7.22 -28.45 13.16
N HIS A 234 -8.12 -28.52 12.17
CA HIS A 234 -9.19 -27.53 11.98
C HIS A 234 -10.03 -27.28 13.26
N TYR A 235 -10.42 -28.35 13.96
CA TYR A 235 -11.17 -28.23 15.22
C TYR A 235 -10.34 -27.61 16.35
N GLY A 236 -9.06 -28.00 16.47
CA GLY A 236 -8.16 -27.45 17.49
C GLY A 236 -7.91 -25.95 17.30
N ASN A 237 -7.73 -25.50 16.06
CA ASN A 237 -7.60 -24.08 15.74
C ASN A 237 -8.89 -23.30 16.02
N ARG A 238 -10.06 -23.88 15.75
CA ARG A 238 -11.35 -23.27 16.12
C ARG A 238 -11.50 -23.09 17.64
N LEU A 239 -11.03 -24.07 18.41
CA LEU A 239 -11.06 -24.01 19.87
C LEU A 239 -10.05 -23.01 20.42
N LEU A 240 -8.82 -23.01 19.90
CA LEU A 240 -7.76 -22.04 20.24
C LEU A 240 -8.25 -20.61 20.05
N LYS A 241 -8.89 -20.33 18.90
CA LYS A 241 -9.51 -19.02 18.65
C LYS A 241 -10.55 -18.64 19.68
N SER A 242 -11.40 -19.59 20.08
CA SER A 242 -12.44 -19.36 21.08
C SER A 242 -11.86 -19.09 22.48
N ILE A 243 -10.78 -19.76 22.86
CA ILE A 243 -10.10 -19.60 24.16
C ILE A 243 -9.48 -18.20 24.28
N GLU A 244 -8.69 -17.79 23.31
CA GLU A 244 -7.99 -16.49 23.32
C GLU A 244 -8.97 -15.31 23.33
N LEU A 245 -10.06 -15.41 22.55
CA LEU A 245 -11.12 -14.40 22.55
C LEU A 245 -11.81 -14.30 23.91
N LEU A 246 -12.10 -15.43 24.55
CA LEU A 246 -12.74 -15.45 25.86
C LEU A 246 -11.82 -14.89 26.95
N TYR A 247 -10.52 -15.22 26.89
CA TYR A 247 -9.51 -14.70 27.82
C TYR A 247 -9.39 -13.17 27.72
N LEU A 248 -9.33 -12.62 26.51
CA LEU A 248 -9.26 -11.17 26.31
C LEU A 248 -10.52 -10.47 26.83
N GLN A 249 -11.70 -10.97 26.48
CA GLN A 249 -12.97 -10.40 26.93
C GLN A 249 -13.12 -10.48 28.45
N GLN A 250 -12.67 -11.57 29.06
CA GLN A 250 -12.63 -11.73 30.51
C GLN A 250 -11.74 -10.66 31.16
N ASN A 251 -10.55 -10.41 30.64
CA ASN A 251 -9.63 -9.41 31.20
C ASN A 251 -10.19 -7.99 31.10
N ILE A 252 -10.79 -7.64 29.97
CA ILE A 252 -11.47 -6.35 29.78
C ILE A 252 -12.63 -6.23 30.77
N PHE A 253 -13.45 -7.26 30.90
CA PHE A 253 -14.58 -7.29 31.84
C PHE A 253 -14.12 -7.14 33.29
N ILE A 254 -13.07 -7.87 33.70
CA ILE A 254 -12.49 -7.75 35.04
C ILE A 254 -12.00 -6.33 35.29
N ALA A 255 -11.26 -5.73 34.34
CA ALA A 255 -10.75 -4.36 34.47
C ALA A 255 -11.87 -3.31 34.60
N LEU A 256 -12.98 -3.48 33.87
CA LEU A 256 -14.16 -2.62 33.98
C LEU A 256 -14.85 -2.76 35.35
N CYS A 257 -14.90 -3.97 35.91
CA CYS A 257 -15.52 -4.24 37.21
C CYS A 257 -14.65 -3.80 38.40
N THR A 258 -13.32 -3.85 38.28
CA THR A 258 -12.38 -3.49 39.36
C THR A 258 -11.99 -2.01 39.35
N GLY A 259 -12.25 -1.28 38.28
CA GLY A 259 -12.04 0.17 38.22
C GLY A 259 -13.07 0.97 39.01
N HIS A 260 -12.75 2.25 39.32
CA HIS A 260 -13.64 3.23 39.98
C HIS A 260 -14.93 3.59 39.19
N MET A 261 -15.27 2.84 38.15
CA MET A 261 -16.42 3.07 37.26
C MET A 261 -17.68 2.31 37.75
N SER A 262 -17.53 1.20 38.47
CA SER A 262 -18.67 0.42 39.00
C SER A 262 -19.47 1.19 40.06
N SER A 263 -18.84 2.13 40.76
CA SER A 263 -19.49 3.02 41.74
C SER A 263 -20.21 4.23 41.12
N ARG A 264 -20.22 4.36 39.79
CA ARG A 264 -20.90 5.45 39.05
C ARG A 264 -22.16 5.01 38.32
N LEU A 265 -22.57 3.75 38.47
CA LEU A 265 -23.77 3.22 37.83
C LEU A 265 -25.02 3.72 38.56
N SER A 266 -26.04 4.12 37.80
CA SER A 266 -27.37 4.41 38.34
C SER A 266 -28.10 3.14 38.76
N ASP A 267 -29.12 3.27 39.61
CA ASP A 267 -29.92 2.13 40.08
C ASP A 267 -30.58 1.38 38.91
N THR A 268 -31.05 2.13 37.90
CA THR A 268 -31.62 1.56 36.67
C THR A 268 -30.60 0.79 35.83
N GLU A 269 -29.35 1.25 35.77
CA GLU A 269 -28.29 0.55 35.05
C GLU A 269 -27.87 -0.73 35.79
N THR A 270 -27.85 -0.67 37.11
CA THR A 270 -27.51 -1.81 37.98
C THR A 270 -28.53 -2.94 37.79
N GLU A 271 -29.83 -2.63 37.81
CA GLU A 271 -30.90 -3.62 37.62
C GLU A 271 -30.85 -4.29 36.24
N ILE A 272 -30.54 -3.54 35.18
CA ILE A 272 -30.38 -4.06 33.81
C ILE A 272 -29.16 -5.00 33.71
N LEU A 273 -28.07 -4.66 34.40
CA LEU A 273 -26.83 -5.43 34.36
C LEU A 273 -26.89 -6.69 35.23
N ASP A 274 -27.56 -6.65 36.38
CA ASP A 274 -27.67 -7.79 37.31
C ASP A 274 -28.23 -9.06 36.63
N GLY A 275 -29.28 -8.92 35.82
CA GLY A 275 -29.85 -10.03 35.07
C GLY A 275 -28.87 -10.65 34.04
N ARG A 276 -27.93 -9.86 33.52
CA ARG A 276 -26.87 -10.33 32.61
C ARG A 276 -25.69 -10.93 33.38
N MET A 277 -25.36 -10.37 34.53
CA MET A 277 -24.32 -10.89 35.44
C MET A 277 -24.66 -12.29 35.93
N GLU A 278 -25.92 -12.55 36.30
CA GLU A 278 -26.34 -13.88 36.77
C GLU A 278 -26.30 -14.93 35.64
N LYS A 279 -26.60 -14.55 34.39
CA LYS A 279 -26.41 -15.41 33.22
C LYS A 279 -24.93 -15.72 32.99
N LEU A 280 -24.06 -14.72 33.11
CA LEU A 280 -22.61 -14.87 32.97
C LEU A 280 -22.05 -15.84 34.03
N LYS A 281 -22.50 -15.70 35.28
CA LYS A 281 -22.12 -16.57 36.42
C LYS A 281 -22.49 -18.05 36.19
N LYS A 282 -23.66 -18.33 35.63
CA LYS A 282 -24.04 -19.70 35.27
C LYS A 282 -23.16 -20.25 34.15
N GLY A 283 -22.87 -19.42 33.14
CA GLY A 283 -21.98 -19.79 32.04
C GLY A 283 -20.55 -20.11 32.49
N THR A 284 -19.99 -19.34 33.42
CA THR A 284 -18.63 -19.59 33.95
C THR A 284 -18.53 -20.89 34.73
N LEU A 285 -19.58 -21.30 35.45
CA LEU A 285 -19.62 -22.62 36.10
C LEU A 285 -19.60 -23.76 35.07
N SER A 286 -20.37 -23.63 33.98
CA SER A 286 -20.35 -24.60 32.88
C SER A 286 -18.99 -24.67 32.20
N VAL A 287 -18.39 -23.52 31.86
CA VAL A 287 -17.03 -23.44 31.30
C VAL A 287 -16.00 -24.07 32.24
N GLY A 288 -16.07 -23.75 33.54
CA GLY A 288 -15.21 -24.35 34.56
C GLY A 288 -15.36 -25.87 34.65
N SER A 289 -16.58 -26.40 34.54
CA SER A 289 -16.81 -27.85 34.52
C SER A 289 -16.21 -28.53 33.29
N ILE A 290 -16.25 -27.87 32.12
CA ILE A 290 -15.67 -28.37 30.86
C ILE A 290 -14.14 -28.38 30.93
N ILE A 291 -13.53 -27.32 31.50
CA ILE A 291 -12.08 -27.25 31.70
C ILE A 291 -11.61 -28.34 32.68
N ASN A 292 -12.39 -28.62 33.72
CA ASN A 292 -12.06 -29.60 34.76
C ASN A 292 -12.41 -31.06 34.40
N GLN A 293 -13.20 -31.31 33.35
CA GLN A 293 -13.43 -32.66 32.85
C GLN A 293 -12.15 -33.21 32.21
N LYS A 294 -11.83 -34.47 32.56
CA LYS A 294 -10.58 -35.24 32.30
C LYS A 294 -9.96 -35.25 30.89
N ALA A 295 -10.48 -34.52 29.90
CA ALA A 295 -9.99 -34.55 28.51
C ALA A 295 -8.62 -33.86 28.29
N TRP A 296 -8.06 -33.17 29.29
CA TRP A 296 -6.78 -32.43 29.19
C TRP A 296 -5.66 -33.00 30.07
N LYS A 297 -5.96 -34.04 30.85
CA LYS A 297 -5.00 -34.75 31.71
C LYS A 297 -5.15 -36.23 31.44
N ASP A 298 -4.34 -36.75 30.52
CA ASP A 298 -3.61 -38.02 30.68
C ASP A 298 -2.77 -38.31 29.42
N GLU A 299 -1.45 -38.25 29.61
CA GLU A 299 -0.40 -39.21 29.18
C GLU A 299 0.95 -38.53 28.94
N ARG A 300 1.67 -38.29 30.04
CA ARG A 300 3.10 -38.62 30.16
C ARG A 300 3.36 -39.17 31.55
#